data_AF-A0A151NUU7-F1
#
_entry.id   AF-A0A151NUU7-F1
#
_cell.length_a   1.000
_cell.length_b   1.000
_cell.length_c   1.000
_cell.angle_alpha   90.00
_cell.angle_beta   90.00
_cell.angle_gamma   90.00
#
_symmetry.space_group_name_H-M   'P 1'
#
loop_
_entity.id
_entity.type
_entity.pdbx_description
1 polymer ?
#
loop_
_entity_poly.entity_id
_entity_poly.type
_entity_poly.pdbx_seq_one_letter_code
_entity_poly.pdbx_strand_id
1 'polypeptide(L)'
;MTMSELKELAKERGLHVKKGLKKEGLVKLLCTSESEQASPSRSTTPETDPGAHSRSSSPEATGRSPSEGERQRLHELELKRMELKRLELEAQREKEKEQQQLEVKRMELEGQHEKDQRQLEAKKMELEGKREQRQLEEKKVELEQKKLEAQLCLPTKRGNVSTPQASGEPPKLDVSALVRYRDGDDPAVFLSNFERQAQRCKVPEEKILMYLSALVEGDMVVVLNSLPSDAADDYNAFKAAVSKRFK
;
A
#
# COMPACT_ATOMS: atom_id res chain seq x y z
N MET A 1 3.66 12.70 -1.89
CA MET A 1 4.89 13.17 -1.23
C MET A 1 5.63 12.02 -0.54
N THR A 2 6.83 11.71 -1.02
CA THR A 2 7.70 10.65 -0.49
C THR A 2 8.49 11.15 0.74
N MET A 3 9.08 10.22 1.49
CA MET A 3 9.85 10.56 2.70
C MET A 3 11.14 11.33 2.34
N SER A 4 11.71 11.06 1.17
CA SER A 4 12.87 11.79 0.63
C SER A 4 12.53 13.25 0.30
N GLU A 5 11.40 13.48 -0.39
CA GLU A 5 10.91 14.84 -0.71
C GLU A 5 10.65 15.67 0.55
N LEU A 6 10.05 15.08 1.59
CA LEU A 6 9.80 15.78 2.86
C LEU A 6 11.11 16.18 3.57
N LYS A 7 12.13 15.32 3.53
CA LYS A 7 13.45 15.61 4.11
C LYS A 7 14.19 16.70 3.36
N GLU A 8 14.05 16.73 2.04
CA GLU A 8 14.63 17.76 1.19
C GLU A 8 13.99 19.12 1.48
N LEU A 9 12.66 19.18 1.57
CA LEU A 9 11.93 20.41 1.95
C LEU A 9 12.33 20.94 3.33
N ALA A 10 12.49 20.03 4.31
CA ALA A 10 12.93 20.41 5.66
C ALA A 10 14.36 20.97 5.65
N LYS A 11 15.24 20.39 4.83
CA LYS A 11 16.62 20.86 4.65
C LYS A 11 16.67 22.23 3.96
N GLU A 12 15.82 22.45 2.97
CA GLU A 12 15.68 23.75 2.26
C GLU A 12 15.20 24.86 3.21
N ARG A 13 14.31 24.54 4.14
CA ARG A 13 13.85 25.44 5.21
C ARG A 13 14.83 25.57 6.39
N GLY A 14 16.02 24.97 6.32
CA GLY A 14 17.03 25.02 7.38
C GLY A 14 16.67 24.24 8.65
N LEU A 15 15.68 23.36 8.59
CA LEU A 15 15.21 22.58 9.75
C LEU A 15 16.06 21.31 9.92
N HIS A 16 16.54 21.08 11.15
CA HIS A 16 17.37 19.90 11.45
C HIS A 16 16.50 18.65 11.68
N VAL A 17 16.58 17.68 10.76
CA VAL A 17 15.83 16.41 10.86
C VAL A 17 16.64 15.36 11.65
N LYS A 18 16.12 14.94 12.81
CA LYS A 18 16.70 13.85 13.60
C LYS A 18 16.62 12.50 12.85
N LYS A 19 17.68 11.69 12.92
CA LYS A 19 17.64 10.30 12.42
C LYS A 19 16.56 9.52 13.17
N GLY A 20 15.70 8.82 12.43
CA GLY A 20 14.58 8.05 12.98
C GLY A 20 13.24 8.79 13.08
N LEU A 21 13.15 10.04 12.61
CA LEU A 21 11.87 10.76 12.57
C LEU A 21 10.92 10.10 11.56
N LYS A 22 9.72 9.73 12.03
CA LYS A 22 8.66 9.16 11.19
C LYS A 22 8.06 10.24 10.27
N LYS A 23 7.44 9.81 9.16
CA LYS A 23 6.84 10.69 8.14
C LYS A 23 5.87 11.72 8.74
N GLU A 24 5.00 11.30 9.65
CA GLU A 24 4.05 12.19 10.33
C GLU A 24 4.76 13.30 11.14
N GLY A 25 5.88 12.96 11.78
CA GLY A 25 6.70 13.92 12.53
C GLY A 25 7.33 14.98 11.63
N LEU A 26 7.73 14.61 10.41
CA LEU A 26 8.26 15.56 9.42
C LEU A 26 7.17 16.50 8.90
N VAL A 27 5.98 15.98 8.61
CA VAL A 27 4.85 16.79 8.15
C VAL A 27 4.45 17.81 9.21
N LYS A 28 4.35 17.38 10.48
CA LYS A 28 4.02 18.28 11.59
C LYS A 28 5.05 19.42 11.74
N LEU A 29 6.34 19.11 11.59
CA LEU A 29 7.42 20.08 11.67
C LEU A 29 7.36 21.14 10.55
N LEU A 30 7.03 20.71 9.32
CA LEU A 30 6.89 21.61 8.17
C LEU A 30 5.67 22.53 8.33
N CYS A 31 4.54 22.01 8.83
CA CYS A 31 3.33 22.80 9.04
C CYS A 31 3.44 23.82 10.19
N THR A 32 4.24 23.55 11.24
CA THR A 32 4.39 24.50 12.35
C THR A 32 5.27 25.70 12.01
N SER A 33 6.15 25.57 11.02
CA SER A 33 7.10 26.63 10.64
C SER A 33 6.46 27.82 9.90
N GLU A 34 5.21 27.70 9.45
CA GLU A 34 4.49 28.78 8.75
C GLU A 34 3.72 29.72 9.70
N SER A 35 3.69 29.42 11.00
CA SER A 35 2.90 30.18 11.98
C SER A 35 3.68 31.26 12.74
N GLU A 36 5.00 31.38 12.56
CA GLU A 36 5.85 32.30 13.36
C GLU A 36 6.33 33.57 12.62
N GLN A 37 5.81 33.86 11.42
CA GLN A 37 6.02 35.18 10.75
C GLN A 37 4.90 36.20 11.03
N ALA A 38 4.20 36.09 12.16
CA ALA A 38 3.35 37.17 12.66
C ALA A 38 4.21 38.15 13.49
N SER A 39 4.66 39.20 12.81
CA SER A 39 5.36 40.36 13.39
C SER A 39 4.70 40.87 14.68
N PRO A 40 5.45 41.14 15.76
CA PRO A 40 4.96 41.94 16.86
C PRO A 40 5.06 43.42 16.46
N SER A 41 4.01 43.94 15.85
CA SER A 41 3.87 45.39 15.63
C SER A 41 3.72 46.08 16.97
N ARG A 42 4.86 46.49 17.55
CA ARG A 42 4.98 47.46 18.64
C ARG A 42 4.38 48.79 18.16
N SER A 43 3.12 49.05 18.48
CA SER A 43 2.52 50.38 18.40
C SER A 43 2.88 51.17 19.66
N THR A 44 4.01 51.87 19.63
CA THR A 44 4.31 52.94 20.59
C THR A 44 3.46 54.15 20.24
N THR A 45 2.42 54.40 21.02
CA THR A 45 1.67 55.66 21.06
C THR A 45 2.54 56.76 21.69
N PRO A 46 2.72 57.93 21.05
CA PRO A 46 3.21 59.10 21.76
C PRO A 46 2.05 59.76 22.50
N GLU A 47 2.16 59.75 23.81
CA GLU A 47 1.46 60.61 24.77
C GLU A 47 1.62 62.07 24.32
N THR A 48 0.51 62.75 24.01
CA THR A 48 0.50 64.20 23.75
C THR A 48 -0.41 64.84 24.79
N ASP A 49 0.23 65.69 25.59
CA ASP A 49 -0.26 66.51 26.69
C ASP A 49 -1.45 67.43 26.29
N PRO A 50 -2.47 67.65 27.14
CA PRO A 50 -3.60 68.52 26.85
C PRO A 50 -3.28 69.96 27.24
N GLY A 51 -2.67 70.69 26.31
CA GLY A 51 -2.44 72.14 26.41
C GLY A 51 -3.53 72.93 25.69
N ALA A 52 -4.32 73.66 26.47
CA ALA A 52 -5.36 74.61 26.06
C ALA A 52 -5.06 75.42 24.79
N HIS A 53 -6.08 75.69 23.97
CA HIS A 53 -6.54 77.05 23.65
C HIS A 53 -7.78 76.98 22.75
N SER A 54 -8.93 77.30 23.36
CA SER A 54 -10.16 77.66 22.68
C SER A 54 -9.91 78.79 21.69
N ARG A 55 -10.04 78.50 20.39
CA ARG A 55 -10.38 79.48 19.36
C ARG A 55 -11.41 78.89 18.43
N SER A 56 -12.67 79.14 18.78
CA SER A 56 -13.81 79.03 17.87
C SER A 56 -13.56 79.91 16.65
N SER A 57 -13.09 79.30 15.57
CA SER A 57 -13.09 79.93 14.24
C SER A 57 -14.17 79.22 13.46
N SER A 58 -15.36 79.81 13.49
CA SER A 58 -16.49 79.44 12.66
C SER A 58 -16.07 79.65 11.19
N PRO A 59 -16.05 78.61 10.33
CA PRO A 59 -15.90 78.85 8.91
C PRO A 59 -17.25 79.34 8.40
N GLU A 60 -17.37 80.64 8.15
CA GLU A 60 -18.40 81.18 7.27
C GLU A 60 -18.28 80.45 5.93
N ALA A 61 -19.21 79.53 5.68
CA ALA A 61 -19.39 78.87 4.40
C ALA A 61 -19.94 79.89 3.39
N THR A 62 -19.07 80.75 2.87
CA THR A 62 -19.37 81.52 1.67
C THR A 62 -19.47 80.51 0.53
N GLY A 63 -20.67 80.37 -0.05
CA GLY A 63 -20.98 79.48 -1.17
C GLY A 63 -20.26 79.88 -2.45
N ARG A 64 -18.93 79.74 -2.46
CA ARG A 64 -18.09 80.00 -3.62
C ARG A 64 -18.22 78.81 -4.56
N SER A 65 -18.86 79.03 -5.70
CA SER A 65 -18.99 78.01 -6.74
C SER A 65 -17.59 77.54 -7.16
N PRO A 66 -17.38 76.22 -7.37
CA PRO A 66 -16.09 75.69 -7.79
C PRO A 66 -15.57 76.44 -9.03
N SER A 67 -14.28 76.67 -9.09
CA SER A 67 -13.63 77.15 -10.30
C SER A 67 -13.72 76.09 -11.41
N GLU A 68 -13.58 76.50 -12.66
CA GLU A 68 -13.65 75.59 -13.81
C GLU A 68 -12.57 74.49 -13.75
N GLY A 69 -11.36 74.83 -13.31
CA GLY A 69 -10.29 73.85 -13.08
C GLY A 69 -10.60 72.83 -11.98
N GLU A 70 -11.33 73.21 -10.93
CA GLU A 70 -11.79 72.29 -9.89
C GLU A 70 -12.86 71.33 -10.42
N ARG A 71 -13.80 71.81 -11.24
CA ARG A 71 -14.79 70.95 -11.91
C ARG A 71 -14.13 69.91 -12.81
N GLN A 72 -13.12 70.30 -13.58
CA GLN A 72 -12.40 69.39 -14.46
C GLN A 72 -11.63 68.30 -13.68
N ARG A 73 -10.97 68.67 -12.57
CA ARG A 73 -10.28 67.71 -11.68
C ARG A 73 -11.23 66.72 -11.03
N LEU A 74 -12.43 67.18 -10.62
CA LEU A 74 -13.45 66.30 -10.05
C LEU A 74 -13.95 65.29 -11.09
N HIS A 75 -14.18 65.73 -12.32
CA HIS A 75 -14.58 64.83 -13.40
C HIS A 75 -13.50 63.80 -13.73
N GLU A 76 -12.23 64.21 -13.78
CA GLU A 76 -11.11 63.28 -13.98
C GLU A 76 -11.01 62.25 -12.84
N LEU A 77 -11.21 62.67 -11.60
CA LEU A 77 -11.21 61.78 -10.44
C LEU A 77 -12.38 60.78 -10.48
N GLU A 78 -13.55 61.22 -10.93
CA GLU A 78 -14.72 60.37 -11.12
C GLU A 78 -14.48 59.31 -12.21
N LEU A 79 -13.87 59.69 -13.33
CA LEU A 79 -13.48 58.75 -14.38
C LEU A 79 -12.50 57.69 -13.86
N LYS A 80 -11.45 58.10 -13.14
CA LYS A 80 -10.50 57.17 -12.52
C LYS A 80 -11.16 56.23 -11.51
N ARG A 81 -12.13 56.74 -10.74
CA ARG A 81 -12.90 55.92 -9.80
C ARG A 81 -13.76 54.87 -10.53
N MET A 82 -14.40 55.24 -11.63
CA MET A 82 -15.16 54.30 -12.45
C MET A 82 -14.26 53.24 -13.09
N GLU A 83 -13.09 53.64 -13.58
CA GLU A 83 -12.11 52.72 -14.17
C GLU A 83 -11.57 51.72 -13.14
N LEU A 84 -11.20 52.19 -11.94
CA LEU A 84 -10.77 51.32 -10.85
C LEU A 84 -11.85 50.31 -10.47
N LYS A 85 -13.11 50.76 -10.36
CA LYS A 85 -14.25 49.88 -10.07
C LYS A 85 -14.48 48.83 -11.16
N ARG A 86 -14.23 49.17 -12.44
CA ARG A 86 -14.31 48.23 -13.55
C ARG A 86 -13.22 47.16 -13.43
N LEU A 87 -11.99 47.58 -13.13
CA LEU A 87 -10.85 46.68 -12.97
C LEU A 87 -11.03 45.72 -11.79
N GLU A 88 -11.55 46.21 -10.66
CA GLU A 88 -11.88 45.36 -9.50
C GLU A 88 -12.92 44.29 -9.86
N LEU A 89 -13.98 44.68 -10.58
CA LEU A 89 -15.02 43.74 -11.02
C LEU A 89 -14.47 42.69 -12.01
N GLU A 90 -13.56 43.09 -12.90
CA GLU A 90 -12.90 42.19 -13.84
C GLU A 90 -11.99 41.19 -13.13
N ALA A 91 -11.16 41.66 -12.20
CA ALA A 91 -10.31 40.81 -11.37
C ALA A 91 -11.14 39.83 -10.51
N GLN A 92 -12.29 40.28 -10.00
CA GLN A 92 -13.21 39.41 -9.27
C GLN A 92 -13.79 38.31 -10.17
N ARG A 93 -14.25 38.67 -11.37
CA ARG A 93 -14.75 37.69 -12.36
C ARG A 93 -13.68 36.69 -12.78
N GLU A 94 -12.43 37.13 -12.93
CA GLU A 94 -11.32 36.24 -13.27
C GLU A 94 -11.05 35.24 -12.14
N LYS A 95 -11.01 35.70 -10.88
CA LYS A 95 -10.90 34.82 -9.71
C LYS A 95 -12.05 33.83 -9.61
N GLU A 96 -13.29 34.27 -9.87
CA GLU A 96 -14.45 33.38 -9.88
C GLU A 96 -14.33 32.31 -10.97
N LYS A 97 -13.87 32.67 -12.17
CA LYS A 97 -13.61 31.71 -13.26
C LYS A 97 -12.52 30.70 -12.89
N GLU A 98 -11.43 31.16 -12.28
CA GLU A 98 -10.35 30.28 -11.82
C GLU A 98 -10.85 29.30 -10.75
N GLN A 99 -11.63 29.79 -9.78
CA GLN A 99 -12.25 28.93 -8.76
C GLN A 99 -13.20 27.90 -9.38
N GLN A 100 -14.04 28.29 -10.33
CA GLN A 100 -14.91 27.37 -11.05
C GLN A 100 -14.13 26.31 -11.82
N GLN A 101 -13.02 26.69 -12.48
CA GLN A 101 -12.16 25.72 -13.17
C GLN A 101 -11.51 24.73 -12.21
N LEU A 102 -11.01 25.22 -11.07
CA LEU A 102 -10.44 24.35 -10.03
C LEU A 102 -11.49 23.39 -9.46
N GLU A 103 -12.71 23.85 -9.24
CA GLU A 103 -13.81 23.02 -8.76
C GLU A 103 -14.21 21.94 -9.76
N VAL A 104 -14.35 22.28 -11.05
CA VAL A 104 -14.61 21.30 -12.11
C VAL A 104 -13.50 20.25 -12.17
N LYS A 105 -12.24 20.67 -12.12
CA LYS A 105 -11.08 19.77 -12.12
C LYS A 105 -11.04 18.85 -10.90
N ARG A 106 -11.44 19.36 -9.73
CA ARG A 106 -11.58 18.56 -8.50
C ARG A 106 -12.65 17.49 -8.66
N MET A 107 -13.82 17.86 -9.16
CA MET A 107 -14.93 16.93 -9.39
C MET A 107 -14.59 15.86 -10.43
N GLU A 108 -13.86 16.21 -11.49
CA GLU A 108 -13.41 15.24 -12.50
C GLU A 108 -12.42 14.22 -11.91
N LEU A 109 -11.44 14.67 -11.13
CA LEU A 109 -10.49 13.79 -10.45
C LEU A 109 -11.18 12.86 -9.44
N GLU A 110 -12.12 13.39 -8.67
CA GLU A 110 -12.92 12.60 -7.72
C GLU A 110 -13.76 11.54 -8.45
N GLY A 111 -14.44 11.93 -9.54
CA GLY A 111 -15.22 11.00 -10.36
C GLY A 111 -14.35 9.92 -11.02
N GLN A 112 -13.12 10.24 -11.42
CA GLN A 112 -12.18 9.26 -11.95
C GLN A 112 -11.73 8.27 -10.86
N HIS A 113 -11.35 8.78 -9.69
CA HIS A 113 -10.96 7.95 -8.55
C HIS A 113 -12.10 7.00 -8.13
N GLU A 114 -13.34 7.48 -8.09
CA GLU A 114 -14.50 6.64 -7.77
C GLU A 114 -14.72 5.53 -8.82
N LYS A 115 -14.57 5.84 -10.11
CA LYS A 115 -14.66 4.83 -11.18
C LYS A 115 -13.58 3.76 -11.03
N ASP A 116 -12.34 4.16 -10.76
CA ASP A 116 -11.23 3.24 -10.59
C ASP A 116 -11.42 2.35 -9.36
N GLN A 117 -11.94 2.91 -8.27
CA GLN A 117 -12.30 2.16 -7.06
C GLN A 117 -13.41 1.14 -7.33
N ARG A 118 -14.49 1.54 -8.00
CA ARG A 118 -15.59 0.63 -8.39
C ARG A 118 -15.10 -0.49 -9.31
N GLN A 119 -14.20 -0.19 -10.25
CA GLN A 119 -13.61 -1.22 -11.11
C GLN A 119 -12.74 -2.21 -10.33
N LEU A 120 -11.95 -1.73 -9.37
CA LEU A 120 -11.13 -2.59 -8.53
C LEU A 120 -11.99 -3.51 -7.66
N GLU A 121 -13.07 -2.98 -7.10
CA GLU A 121 -14.04 -3.74 -6.31
C GLU A 121 -14.77 -4.78 -7.17
N ALA A 122 -15.22 -4.40 -8.37
CA ALA A 122 -15.85 -5.34 -9.31
C ALA A 122 -14.90 -6.49 -9.70
N LYS A 123 -13.63 -6.19 -10.00
CA LYS A 123 -12.62 -7.23 -10.29
C LYS A 123 -12.37 -8.15 -9.10
N LYS A 124 -12.37 -7.60 -7.88
CA LYS A 124 -12.23 -8.39 -6.65
C LYS A 124 -13.41 -9.34 -6.47
N MET A 125 -14.64 -8.85 -6.62
CA MET A 125 -15.85 -9.66 -6.53
C MET A 125 -15.89 -10.76 -7.61
N GLU A 126 -15.46 -10.45 -8.84
CA GLU A 126 -15.39 -11.45 -9.93
C GLU A 126 -14.38 -12.56 -9.61
N LEU A 127 -13.21 -12.22 -9.08
CA LEU A 127 -12.17 -13.19 -8.72
C LEU A 127 -12.63 -14.08 -7.56
N GLU A 128 -13.30 -13.50 -6.56
CA GLU A 128 -13.89 -14.22 -5.44
C GLU A 128 -14.99 -15.18 -5.93
N GLY A 129 -15.91 -14.72 -6.78
CA GLY A 129 -16.94 -15.58 -7.38
C GLY A 129 -16.35 -16.75 -8.18
N LYS A 130 -15.31 -16.50 -8.99
CA LYS A 130 -14.60 -17.58 -9.71
C LYS A 130 -13.95 -18.59 -8.76
N ARG A 131 -13.41 -18.12 -7.63
CA ARG A 131 -12.80 -18.99 -6.62
C ARG A 131 -13.84 -19.86 -5.92
N GLU A 132 -15.00 -19.30 -5.58
CA GLU A 132 -16.11 -20.05 -4.99
C GLU A 132 -16.68 -21.08 -5.96
N GLN A 133 -16.83 -20.70 -7.24
CA GLN A 133 -17.29 -21.62 -8.28
C GLN A 133 -16.35 -22.83 -8.42
N ARG A 134 -15.03 -22.60 -8.45
CA ARG A 134 -14.04 -23.69 -8.49
C ARG A 134 -14.13 -24.58 -7.27
N GLN A 135 -14.31 -24.02 -6.07
CA GLN A 135 -14.48 -24.82 -4.85
C GLN A 135 -15.75 -25.67 -4.88
N LEU A 136 -16.86 -25.15 -5.42
CA LEU A 136 -18.09 -25.92 -5.57
C LEU A 136 -17.92 -27.05 -6.59
N GLU A 137 -17.21 -26.79 -7.69
CA GLU A 137 -16.90 -27.78 -8.72
C GLU A 137 -15.97 -28.88 -8.18
N GLU A 138 -14.91 -28.51 -7.46
CA GLU A 138 -14.01 -29.45 -6.77
C GLU A 138 -14.77 -30.35 -5.79
N LYS A 139 -15.63 -29.77 -4.94
CA LYS A 139 -16.48 -30.55 -4.02
C LYS A 139 -17.43 -31.49 -4.75
N LYS A 140 -17.97 -31.07 -5.90
CA LYS A 140 -18.86 -31.90 -6.72
C LYS A 140 -18.09 -33.08 -7.32
N VAL A 141 -16.89 -32.84 -7.84
CA VAL A 141 -16.00 -33.89 -8.37
C VAL A 141 -15.58 -34.85 -7.26
N GLU A 142 -15.24 -34.36 -6.07
CA GLU A 142 -14.89 -35.19 -4.90
C GLU A 142 -16.06 -36.09 -4.48
N LEU A 143 -17.28 -35.55 -4.46
CA LEU A 143 -18.47 -36.32 -4.13
C LEU A 143 -18.76 -37.42 -5.17
N GLU A 144 -18.61 -37.12 -6.46
CA GLU A 144 -18.74 -38.14 -7.51
C GLU A 144 -17.67 -39.21 -7.42
N GLN A 145 -16.41 -38.83 -7.15
CA GLN A 145 -15.32 -39.77 -6.95
C GLN A 145 -15.62 -40.74 -5.79
N LYS A 146 -16.04 -40.21 -4.63
CA LYS A 146 -16.46 -41.05 -3.48
C LYS A 146 -17.64 -41.96 -3.82
N LYS A 147 -18.60 -41.48 -4.62
CA LYS A 147 -19.74 -42.30 -5.07
C LYS A 147 -19.32 -43.45 -5.99
N LEU A 148 -18.33 -43.23 -6.86
CA LEU A 148 -17.76 -44.27 -7.71
C LEU A 148 -16.92 -45.26 -6.88
N GLU A 149 -16.10 -44.77 -5.95
CA GLU A 149 -15.31 -45.60 -5.03
C GLU A 149 -16.20 -46.50 -4.17
N ALA A 150 -17.29 -45.96 -3.60
CA ALA A 150 -18.25 -46.74 -2.82
C ALA A 150 -18.98 -47.81 -3.65
N GLN A 151 -19.23 -47.56 -4.95
CA GLN A 151 -19.77 -48.58 -5.86
C GLN A 151 -18.74 -49.66 -6.22
N LEU A 152 -17.46 -49.30 -6.31
CA LEU A 152 -16.37 -50.25 -6.58
C LEU A 152 -16.04 -51.13 -5.37
N CYS A 153 -16.29 -50.64 -4.15
CA CYS A 153 -16.13 -51.37 -2.89
C CYS A 153 -17.25 -52.39 -2.59
N LEU A 154 -18.03 -52.83 -3.59
CA LEU A 154 -18.93 -53.97 -3.40
C LEU A 154 -18.11 -55.23 -3.05
N PRO A 155 -18.38 -55.90 -1.92
CA PRO A 155 -17.62 -57.05 -1.49
C PRO A 155 -17.83 -58.20 -2.47
N THR A 156 -16.74 -58.61 -3.13
CA THR A 156 -16.66 -59.95 -3.71
C THR A 156 -16.79 -60.94 -2.56
N LYS A 157 -17.97 -61.53 -2.46
CA LYS A 157 -18.31 -62.59 -1.53
C LYS A 157 -17.34 -63.76 -1.76
N ARG A 158 -16.34 -63.90 -0.90
CA ARG A 158 -15.64 -65.16 -0.67
C ARG A 158 -15.37 -65.27 0.83
N GLY A 159 -16.17 -66.10 1.48
CA GLY A 159 -15.95 -66.45 2.88
C GLY A 159 -14.62 -67.17 3.03
N ASN A 160 -13.92 -66.91 4.12
CA ASN A 160 -13.41 -67.95 4.99
C ASN A 160 -13.01 -67.35 6.34
N VAL A 161 -13.21 -68.16 7.36
CA VAL A 161 -12.91 -68.02 8.77
C VAL A 161 -11.44 -67.65 8.99
N SER A 162 -11.18 -66.72 9.92
CA SER A 162 -10.23 -66.85 11.06
C SER A 162 -9.70 -65.47 11.52
N THR A 163 -9.88 -65.18 12.80
CA THR A 163 -8.97 -64.33 13.63
C THR A 163 -7.52 -64.84 13.50
N PRO A 164 -6.44 -64.06 13.80
CA PRO A 164 -6.35 -63.06 14.88
C PRO A 164 -5.47 -61.82 14.58
N GLN A 165 -5.29 -61.00 15.62
CA GLN A 165 -4.02 -60.34 15.97
C GLN A 165 -3.83 -58.89 15.52
N ALA A 166 -3.98 -58.01 16.52
CA ALA A 166 -3.45 -56.66 16.54
C ALA A 166 -1.92 -56.72 16.40
N SER A 167 -1.43 -56.44 15.19
CA SER A 167 -0.06 -56.03 14.94
C SER A 167 -0.11 -54.57 14.55
N GLY A 168 0.52 -53.71 15.38
CA GLY A 168 0.73 -52.31 15.07
C GLY A 168 1.70 -52.18 13.90
N GLU A 169 1.19 -52.30 12.67
CA GLU A 169 1.91 -51.85 11.49
C GLU A 169 1.71 -50.32 11.42
N PRO A 170 2.79 -49.50 11.43
CA PRO A 170 2.64 -48.07 11.23
C PRO A 170 2.00 -47.83 9.85
N PRO A 171 1.13 -46.81 9.72
CA PRO A 171 0.44 -46.53 8.47
C PRO A 171 1.47 -46.42 7.35
N LYS A 172 1.32 -47.29 6.32
CA LYS A 172 2.15 -47.27 5.11
C LYS A 172 2.09 -45.86 4.54
N LEU A 173 3.18 -45.12 4.70
CA LEU A 173 3.31 -43.79 4.14
C LEU A 173 3.21 -43.90 2.62
N ASP A 174 2.14 -43.35 2.06
CA ASP A 174 1.96 -43.28 0.62
C ASP A 174 2.95 -42.26 0.06
N VAL A 175 4.04 -42.76 -0.52
CA VAL A 175 5.09 -41.95 -1.16
C VAL A 175 4.50 -41.12 -2.32
N SER A 176 3.36 -41.54 -2.88
CA SER A 176 2.64 -40.81 -3.93
C SER A 176 2.01 -39.50 -3.44
N ALA A 177 1.85 -39.33 -2.13
CA ALA A 177 1.36 -38.09 -1.53
C ALA A 177 2.44 -36.99 -1.43
N LEU A 178 3.71 -37.34 -1.65
CA LEU A 178 4.83 -36.40 -1.59
C LEU A 178 5.11 -35.79 -2.97
N VAL A 179 5.31 -34.48 -2.99
CA VAL A 179 5.68 -33.75 -4.22
C VAL A 179 7.05 -34.21 -4.70
N ARG A 180 7.14 -34.63 -5.96
CA ARG A 180 8.40 -34.96 -6.65
C ARG A 180 9.10 -33.70 -7.15
N TYR A 181 10.42 -33.70 -7.08
CA TYR A 181 11.29 -32.72 -7.72
C TYR A 181 11.27 -32.92 -9.23
N ARG A 182 11.22 -31.83 -9.99
CA ARG A 182 11.39 -31.84 -11.44
C ARG A 182 12.60 -31.01 -11.85
N ASP A 183 13.21 -31.39 -12.97
CA ASP A 183 14.31 -30.61 -13.55
C ASP A 183 13.84 -29.18 -13.88
N GLY A 184 14.53 -28.20 -13.29
CA GLY A 184 14.19 -26.79 -13.36
C GLY A 184 13.49 -26.24 -12.12
N ASP A 185 13.07 -27.08 -11.17
CA ASP A 185 12.57 -26.62 -9.88
C ASP A 185 13.70 -26.03 -9.03
N ASP A 186 13.39 -24.98 -8.26
CA ASP A 186 14.30 -24.41 -7.26
C ASP A 186 14.55 -25.44 -6.13
N PRO A 187 15.78 -25.94 -5.97
CA PRO A 187 16.11 -26.94 -4.95
C PRO A 187 15.80 -26.47 -3.52
N ALA A 188 15.97 -25.19 -3.22
CA ALA A 188 15.72 -24.65 -1.88
C ALA A 188 14.23 -24.64 -1.55
N VAL A 189 13.39 -24.29 -2.54
CA VAL A 189 11.92 -24.34 -2.42
C VAL A 189 11.44 -25.78 -2.30
N PHE A 190 11.97 -26.68 -3.11
CA PHE A 190 11.65 -28.11 -3.04
C PHE A 190 11.98 -28.69 -1.66
N LEU A 191 13.19 -28.48 -1.15
CA LEU A 191 13.61 -29.00 0.17
C LEU A 191 12.73 -28.48 1.30
N SER A 192 12.39 -27.19 1.28
CA SER A 192 11.50 -26.58 2.27
C SER A 192 10.10 -27.20 2.26
N ASN A 193 9.59 -27.52 1.07
CA ASN A 193 8.29 -28.19 0.91
C ASN A 193 8.35 -29.65 1.33
N PHE A 194 9.43 -30.35 1.01
CA PHE A 194 9.66 -31.73 1.42
C PHE A 194 9.73 -31.85 2.95
N GLU A 195 10.50 -30.99 3.64
CA GLU A 195 10.59 -31.00 5.11
C GLU A 195 9.22 -30.82 5.77
N ARG A 196 8.41 -29.90 5.25
CA ARG A 196 7.04 -29.68 5.74
C ARG A 196 6.16 -30.92 5.56
N GLN A 197 6.32 -31.62 4.44
CA GLN A 197 5.56 -32.85 4.17
C GLN A 197 6.06 -34.00 5.05
N ALA A 198 7.37 -34.20 5.14
CA ALA A 198 7.99 -35.21 6.01
C ALA A 198 7.55 -35.03 7.48
N GLN A 199 7.50 -33.78 7.96
CA GLN A 199 7.01 -33.48 9.31
C GLN A 199 5.52 -33.82 9.49
N ARG A 200 4.66 -33.46 8.52
CA ARG A 200 3.23 -33.80 8.55
C ARG A 200 3.00 -35.31 8.55
N CYS A 201 3.81 -36.02 7.78
CA CYS A 201 3.81 -37.46 7.65
C CYS A 201 4.52 -38.19 8.81
N LYS A 202 5.16 -37.46 9.74
CA LYS A 202 5.97 -38.02 10.83
C LYS A 202 7.00 -39.05 10.32
N VAL A 203 7.68 -38.71 9.23
CA VAL A 203 8.74 -39.54 8.67
C VAL A 203 9.88 -39.65 9.69
N PRO A 204 10.32 -40.87 10.07
CA PRO A 204 11.49 -41.06 10.92
C PRO A 204 12.73 -40.43 10.27
N GLU A 205 13.58 -39.78 11.06
CA GLU A 205 14.74 -39.04 10.58
C GLU A 205 15.69 -39.93 9.76
N GLU A 206 15.84 -41.18 10.20
CA GLU A 206 16.68 -42.21 9.58
C GLU A 206 16.15 -42.65 8.21
N LYS A 207 14.89 -42.33 7.88
CA LYS A 207 14.24 -42.69 6.62
C LYS A 207 14.06 -41.51 5.69
N ILE A 208 14.43 -40.31 6.10
CA ILE A 208 14.21 -39.09 5.30
C ILE A 208 14.88 -39.22 3.93
N LEU A 209 16.15 -39.62 3.87
CA LEU A 209 16.86 -39.75 2.59
C LEU A 209 16.34 -40.89 1.72
N MET A 210 15.86 -41.99 2.31
CA MET A 210 15.21 -43.07 1.56
C MET A 210 13.92 -42.60 0.87
N TYR A 211 13.11 -41.77 1.54
CA TYR A 211 11.93 -41.18 0.89
C TYR A 211 12.32 -40.11 -0.12
N LEU A 212 13.32 -39.29 0.19
CA LEU A 212 13.81 -38.26 -0.70
C LEU A 212 14.34 -38.84 -2.01
N SER A 213 15.08 -39.95 -1.96
CA SER A 213 15.66 -40.62 -3.13
C SER A 213 14.61 -41.09 -4.14
N ALA A 214 13.39 -41.39 -3.69
CA ALA A 214 12.27 -41.76 -4.55
C ALA A 214 11.55 -40.55 -5.18
N LEU A 215 11.88 -39.33 -4.73
CA LEU A 215 11.21 -38.09 -5.12
C LEU A 215 12.11 -37.13 -5.89
N VAL A 216 13.43 -37.32 -5.85
CA VAL A 216 14.37 -36.49 -6.58
C VAL A 216 14.68 -37.07 -7.95
N GLU A 217 14.80 -36.21 -8.94
CA GLU A 217 15.23 -36.51 -10.31
C GLU A 217 16.39 -35.58 -10.71
N GLY A 218 17.06 -35.89 -11.83
CA GLY A 218 18.12 -35.09 -12.44
C GLY A 218 19.28 -34.66 -11.52
N ASP A 219 19.57 -33.36 -11.48
CA ASP A 219 20.76 -32.83 -10.79
C ASP A 219 20.76 -33.14 -9.28
N MET A 220 19.57 -33.20 -8.65
CA MET A 220 19.41 -33.55 -7.24
C MET A 220 19.80 -35.00 -6.94
N VAL A 221 19.49 -35.93 -7.86
CA VAL A 221 19.94 -37.34 -7.74
C VAL A 221 21.46 -37.44 -7.83
N VAL A 222 22.08 -36.65 -8.71
CA VAL A 222 23.54 -36.64 -8.83
C VAL A 222 24.20 -36.12 -7.54
N VAL A 223 23.59 -35.14 -6.85
CA VAL A 223 24.06 -34.71 -5.52
C VAL A 223 23.94 -35.85 -4.52
N LEU A 224 22.78 -36.52 -4.50
CA LEU A 224 22.51 -37.62 -3.57
C LEU A 224 23.52 -38.75 -3.71
N ASN A 225 23.82 -39.15 -4.95
CA ASN A 225 24.79 -40.21 -5.26
C ASN A 225 26.26 -39.79 -5.09
N SER A 226 26.54 -38.50 -4.92
CA SER A 226 27.89 -37.97 -4.71
C SER A 226 28.30 -37.87 -3.23
N LEU A 227 27.36 -38.15 -2.32
CA LEU A 227 27.66 -38.17 -0.89
C LEU A 227 28.55 -39.35 -0.53
N PRO A 228 29.50 -39.16 0.40
CA PRO A 228 30.34 -40.26 0.88
C PRO A 228 29.48 -41.23 1.72
N SER A 229 29.90 -42.50 1.76
CA SER A 229 29.09 -43.58 2.35
C SER A 229 28.79 -43.40 3.85
N ASP A 230 29.60 -42.63 4.56
CA ASP A 230 29.43 -42.26 5.97
C ASP A 230 28.39 -41.14 6.17
N ALA A 231 28.02 -40.41 5.12
CA ALA A 231 27.01 -39.36 5.11
C ALA A 231 25.79 -39.71 4.24
N ALA A 232 25.69 -40.95 3.76
CA ALA A 232 24.65 -41.39 2.83
C ALA A 232 23.22 -41.32 3.42
N ASP A 233 23.09 -41.40 4.74
CA ASP A 233 21.83 -41.28 5.49
C ASP A 233 21.69 -39.93 6.22
N ASP A 234 22.66 -39.00 6.06
CA ASP A 234 22.63 -37.68 6.70
C ASP A 234 21.95 -36.63 5.79
N TYR A 235 20.71 -36.30 6.13
CA TYR A 235 19.94 -35.28 5.43
C TYR A 235 20.56 -33.87 5.49
N ASN A 236 21.28 -33.53 6.57
CA ASN A 236 21.95 -32.22 6.67
C ASN A 236 23.17 -32.16 5.75
N ALA A 237 23.92 -33.24 5.62
CA ALA A 237 25.01 -33.35 4.64
C ALA A 237 24.48 -33.19 3.21
N PHE A 238 23.34 -33.83 2.89
CA PHE A 238 22.67 -33.64 1.60
C PHE A 238 22.28 -32.17 1.35
N LYS A 239 21.61 -31.50 2.30
CA LYS A 239 21.25 -30.08 2.18
C LYS A 239 22.45 -29.18 1.95
N ALA A 240 23.55 -29.44 2.64
CA ALA A 240 24.80 -28.69 2.44
C ALA A 240 25.37 -28.91 1.03
N ALA A 241 25.34 -30.15 0.54
CA ALA A 241 25.81 -30.49 -0.80
C ALA A 241 24.94 -29.85 -1.91
N VAL A 242 23.61 -29.87 -1.75
CA VAL A 242 22.67 -29.15 -2.65
C VAL A 242 22.98 -27.66 -2.65
N SER A 243 23.09 -27.06 -1.46
CA SER A 243 23.40 -25.63 -1.31
C SER A 243 24.75 -25.24 -1.93
N LYS A 244 25.71 -26.17 -2.03
CA LYS A 244 27.00 -25.93 -2.67
C LYS A 244 26.92 -26.02 -4.19
N ARG A 245 26.07 -26.90 -4.73
CA ARG A 245 25.97 -27.15 -6.18
C ARG A 245 25.10 -26.13 -6.91
N PHE A 246 24.03 -25.65 -6.27
CA PHE A 246 23.03 -24.77 -6.90
C PHE A 246 23.15 -23.30 -6.46
N LYS A 247 24.31 -22.91 -5.90
CA LYS A 247 24.65 -21.52 -5.56
C LYS A 247 25.32 -20.80 -6.72
#